data_AF-A0A1G4ENJ5-F1
#
_entry.id   AF-A0A1G4ENJ5-F1
#
_cell.length_a   1.000
_cell.length_b   1.000
_cell.length_c   1.000
_cell.angle_alpha   90.00
_cell.angle_beta   90.00
_cell.angle_gamma   90.00
#
_symmetry.space_group_name_H-M   'P 1'
#
loop_
_entity.id
_entity.type
_entity.pdbx_description
1 polymer ?
#
loop_
_entity_poly.entity_id
_entity_poly.type
_entity_poly.pdbx_seq_one_letter_code
_entity_poly.pdbx_strand_id
1 'polypeptide(L)'
;MKVDPKLPNVDERNRRYAKYLLAVHCSYNDISLRELCSKADIPVRQLYRMFAGETSYRSEFSICQSLIRELPWAPVSEETIDRTLKVFDLLPIVIAEDSALPEGDIELGANGKLKIDGKVIRKVGDSNE
;
A
#
# COMPACT_ATOMS: atom_id res chain seq x y z
N MET A 1 2.87 -11.21 0.08
CA MET A 1 1.63 -11.25 0.90
C MET A 1 0.55 -10.65 0.04
N LYS A 2 -0.56 -11.35 -0.20
CA LYS A 2 -1.73 -10.70 -0.81
C LYS A 2 -2.31 -9.76 0.24
N VAL A 3 -2.40 -8.47 -0.07
CA VAL A 3 -2.97 -7.45 0.84
C VAL A 3 -4.21 -6.91 0.16
N ASP A 4 -5.37 -7.06 0.81
CA ASP A 4 -6.60 -6.43 0.35
C ASP A 4 -6.46 -4.90 0.48
N PRO A 5 -6.60 -4.11 -0.60
CA PRO A 5 -6.48 -2.65 -0.53
C PRO A 5 -7.54 -1.98 0.36
N LYS A 6 -8.63 -2.68 0.70
CA LYS A 6 -9.65 -2.21 1.66
C LYS A 6 -9.23 -2.42 3.12
N LEU A 7 -8.19 -3.23 3.37
CA LEU A 7 -7.63 -3.50 4.71
C LEU A 7 -8.72 -3.82 5.76
N PRO A 8 -9.60 -4.82 5.52
CA PRO A 8 -10.75 -5.10 6.38
C PRO A 8 -10.33 -5.52 7.80
N ASN A 9 -9.14 -6.11 7.94
CA ASN A 9 -8.62 -6.61 9.21
C ASN A 9 -7.92 -5.54 10.05
N VAL A 10 -7.53 -4.41 9.44
CA VAL A 10 -6.92 -3.30 10.18
C VAL A 10 -8.02 -2.54 10.93
N ASP A 11 -7.71 -2.11 12.16
CA ASP A 11 -8.61 -1.27 12.96
C ASP A 11 -9.07 -0.06 12.15
N GLU A 12 -10.37 0.20 12.14
CA GLU A 12 -10.99 1.27 11.35
C GLU A 12 -10.36 2.64 11.60
N ARG A 13 -9.93 2.91 12.84
CA ARG A 13 -9.32 4.18 13.24
C ARG A 13 -7.94 4.39 12.63
N ASN A 14 -7.22 3.30 12.35
CA ASN A 14 -5.87 3.32 11.78
C ASN A 14 -5.84 3.01 10.29
N ARG A 15 -6.94 2.47 9.75
CA ARG A 15 -7.07 2.05 8.37
C ARG A 15 -6.63 3.12 7.38
N ARG A 16 -6.93 4.40 7.65
CA ARG A 16 -6.51 5.50 6.78
C ARG A 16 -4.98 5.59 6.64
N TYR A 17 -4.24 5.46 7.73
CA TYR A 17 -2.78 5.57 7.71
C TYR A 17 -2.14 4.33 7.11
N ALA A 18 -2.67 3.15 7.44
CA ALA A 18 -2.23 1.89 6.84
C ALA A 18 -2.46 1.88 5.32
N LYS A 19 -3.61 2.40 4.88
CA LYS A 19 -3.96 2.53 3.46
C LYS A 19 -3.10 3.57 2.75
N TYR A 20 -2.76 4.67 3.41
CA TYR A 20 -1.81 5.65 2.87
C TYR A 20 -0.43 5.04 2.65
N LEU A 21 0.09 4.31 3.63
CA LEU A 21 1.37 3.58 3.50
C LEU A 21 1.33 2.56 2.37
N LEU A 22 0.22 1.83 2.22
CA LEU A 22 0.02 0.91 1.10
C LEU A 22 -0.01 1.65 -0.24
N ALA A 23 -0.72 2.80 -0.32
CA ALA A 23 -0.78 3.62 -1.53
C ALA A 23 0.61 4.12 -1.94
N VAL A 24 1.41 4.59 -0.97
CA VAL A 24 2.80 5.01 -1.22
C VAL A 24 3.62 3.84 -1.75
N HIS A 25 3.54 2.69 -1.09
CA HIS A 25 4.26 1.49 -1.52
C HIS A 25 3.90 1.04 -2.94
N CYS A 26 2.63 1.14 -3.31
CA CYS A 26 2.15 0.77 -4.64
C CYS A 26 2.49 1.83 -5.72
N SER A 27 2.58 3.11 -5.34
CA SER A 27 2.75 4.22 -6.30
C SER A 27 4.24 4.53 -6.58
N TYR A 28 5.12 4.23 -5.61
CA TYR A 28 6.54 4.56 -5.67
C TYR A 28 7.38 3.28 -5.63
N ASN A 29 7.95 2.91 -6.79
CA ASN A 29 8.72 1.67 -6.94
C ASN A 29 9.99 1.61 -6.07
N ASP A 30 10.50 2.77 -5.65
CA ASP A 30 11.69 2.95 -4.83
C ASP A 30 11.40 3.03 -3.33
N ILE A 31 10.12 2.93 -2.92
CA ILE A 31 9.71 2.98 -1.52
C ILE A 31 9.07 1.66 -1.11
N SER A 32 9.83 0.84 -0.39
CA SER A 32 9.30 -0.37 0.21
C SER A 32 8.92 -0.19 1.68
N LEU A 33 7.79 -0.77 2.10
CA LEU A 33 7.40 -0.78 3.52
C LEU A 33 8.43 -1.53 4.39
N ARG A 34 9.15 -2.49 3.81
CA ARG A 34 10.22 -3.23 4.50
C ARG A 34 11.41 -2.32 4.82
N GLU A 35 11.83 -1.47 3.87
CA GLU A 35 12.90 -0.49 4.12
C GLU A 35 12.45 0.58 5.12
N LEU A 36 11.20 1.05 5.03
CA LEU A 36 10.65 1.97 6.04
C LEU A 36 10.64 1.34 7.43
N CYS A 37 10.27 0.05 7.55
CA CYS A 37 10.41 -0.69 8.80
C CYS A 37 11.85 -0.74 9.30
N SER A 38 12.82 -0.98 8.41
CA SER A 38 14.24 -0.98 8.79
C SER A 38 14.72 0.39 9.27
N LYS A 39 14.26 1.48 8.66
CA LYS A 39 14.60 2.85 9.09
C LYS A 39 13.97 3.20 10.43
N ALA A 40 12.74 2.76 10.66
CA ALA A 40 11.99 3.01 11.89
C ALA A 40 12.35 2.06 13.06
N ASP A 41 13.33 1.16 12.88
CA ASP A 41 13.66 0.07 13.83
C ASP A 41 12.43 -0.80 14.22
N ILE A 42 11.56 -1.06 13.24
CA ILE A 42 10.37 -1.88 13.41
C ILE A 42 10.63 -3.26 12.80
N PRO A 43 10.50 -4.35 13.58
CA PRO A 43 10.57 -5.69 13.02
C PRO A 43 9.49 -5.89 11.96
N VAL A 44 9.86 -6.32 10.76
CA VAL A 44 8.94 -6.51 9.61
C VAL A 44 7.74 -7.43 9.97
N ARG A 45 7.94 -8.37 10.91
CA ARG A 45 6.85 -9.20 11.44
C ARG A 45 5.72 -8.37 12.06
N GLN A 46 6.02 -7.25 12.73
CA GLN A 46 5.01 -6.36 13.29
C GLN A 46 4.17 -5.68 12.20
N LEU A 47 4.79 -5.29 11.08
CA LEU A 47 4.07 -4.79 9.91
C LEU A 47 3.08 -5.82 9.36
N TYR A 48 3.52 -7.08 9.21
CA TYR A 48 2.63 -8.16 8.74
C TYR A 48 1.49 -8.41 9.71
N ARG A 49 1.76 -8.43 11.02
CA ARG A 49 0.72 -8.56 12.05
C ARG A 49 -0.25 -7.38 12.07
N MET A 50 0.21 -6.17 11.77
CA MET A 50 -0.64 -4.98 11.64
C MET A 50 -1.63 -5.17 10.49
N PHE A 51 -1.15 -5.49 9.29
CA PHE A 51 -2.02 -5.71 8.13
C PHE A 51 -2.93 -6.94 8.27
N ALA A 52 -2.55 -7.92 9.10
CA ALA A 52 -3.38 -9.08 9.44
C ALA A 52 -4.44 -8.80 10.52
N GLY A 53 -4.45 -7.61 11.15
CA GLY A 53 -5.37 -7.30 12.25
C GLY A 53 -5.01 -7.96 13.58
N GLU A 54 -3.78 -8.46 13.73
CA GLU A 54 -3.30 -9.15 14.93
C GLU A 54 -2.62 -8.22 15.94
N THR A 55 -2.83 -6.91 15.77
CA THR A 55 -2.11 -5.85 16.49
C THR A 55 -3.11 -4.93 17.18
N SER A 56 -2.78 -4.46 18.38
CA SER A 56 -3.66 -3.53 19.10
C SER A 56 -3.74 -2.19 18.38
N TYR A 57 -4.88 -1.49 18.47
CA TYR A 57 -5.05 -0.18 17.84
C TYR A 57 -3.94 0.83 18.17
N ARG A 58 -3.41 0.82 19.42
CA ARG A 58 -2.32 1.71 19.83
C ARG A 58 -1.02 1.38 19.14
N SER A 59 -0.72 0.08 19.05
CA SER A 59 0.47 -0.43 18.38
C SER A 59 0.40 -0.17 16.88
N GLU A 60 -0.75 -0.40 16.25
CA GLU A 60 -0.97 -0.08 14.84
C GLU A 60 -0.78 1.41 14.55
N PHE A 61 -1.36 2.28 15.37
CA PHE A 61 -1.18 3.73 15.24
C PHE A 61 0.30 4.12 15.35
N SER A 62 1.01 3.58 16.35
CA SER A 62 2.44 3.83 16.55
C SER A 62 3.28 3.35 15.38
N ILE A 63 2.99 2.16 14.83
CA ILE A 63 3.68 1.63 13.66
C ILE A 63 3.44 2.56 12.46
N CYS A 64 2.19 2.90 12.18
CA CYS A 64 1.84 3.78 11.06
C CYS A 64 2.55 5.13 11.15
N GLN A 65 2.50 5.78 12.31
CA GLN A 65 3.14 7.07 12.52
C GLN A 65 4.66 7.00 12.36
N SER A 66 5.29 5.93 12.87
CA SER A 66 6.74 5.74 12.72
C SER A 66 7.12 5.56 11.26
N LEU A 67 6.38 4.75 10.51
CA LEU A 67 6.65 4.55 9.08
C LEU A 67 6.41 5.81 8.24
N ILE A 68 5.38 6.60 8.56
CA ILE A 68 5.10 7.87 7.88
C ILE A 68 6.22 8.88 8.12
N ARG A 69 6.83 8.90 9.31
CA ARG A 69 7.97 9.79 9.63
C ARG A 69 9.23 9.46 8.85
N GLU A 70 9.40 8.20 8.45
CA GLU A 70 10.56 7.75 7.66
C GLU A 70 10.39 7.96 6.14
N LEU A 71 9.27 8.55 5.71
CA LEU A 71 9.07 8.88 4.31
C LEU A 71 10.03 10.00 3.87
N PRO A 72 10.56 9.96 2.62
CA PRO A 72 11.53 10.94 2.14
C PRO A 72 11.04 12.40 2.16
N TRP A 73 9.73 12.59 2.08
CA TRP A 73 9.06 13.89 2.07
C TRP A 73 8.36 14.22 3.39
N ALA A 74 8.64 13.49 4.47
CA ALA A 74 8.13 13.83 5.79
C ALA A 74 8.59 15.26 6.18
N PRO A 75 7.77 16.03 6.92
CA PRO A 75 6.49 15.65 7.52
C PRO A 75 5.34 15.57 6.52
N VAL A 76 4.45 14.59 6.72
CA VAL A 76 3.23 14.42 5.92
C VAL A 76 2.05 15.06 6.64
N SER A 77 1.30 15.93 5.95
CA SER A 77 0.09 16.53 6.50
C SER A 77 -1.12 15.61 6.36
N GLU A 78 -2.13 15.83 7.21
CA GLU A 78 -3.42 15.13 7.12
C GLU A 78 -4.11 15.34 5.77
N GLU A 79 -3.99 16.55 5.20
CA GLU A 79 -4.53 16.86 3.89
C GLU A 79 -3.86 16.05 2.77
N THR A 80 -2.54 15.83 2.85
CA THR A 80 -1.82 14.98 1.91
C THR A 80 -2.31 13.54 1.99
N ILE A 81 -2.50 13.01 3.19
CA ILE A 81 -3.06 11.67 3.41
C ILE A 81 -4.44 11.56 2.75
N ASP A 82 -5.35 12.48 3.05
CA ASP A 82 -6.71 12.45 2.53
C ASP A 82 -6.75 12.58 1.00
N ARG A 83 -5.92 13.45 0.41
CA ARG A 83 -5.81 13.58 -1.05
C ARG A 83 -5.29 12.32 -1.70
N THR A 84 -4.23 11.71 -1.15
CA THR A 84 -3.67 10.44 -1.66
C THR A 84 -4.71 9.32 -1.58
N LEU A 85 -5.44 9.21 -0.48
CA LEU A 85 -6.47 8.18 -0.33
C LEU A 85 -7.62 8.35 -1.32
N LYS A 86 -8.07 9.59 -1.58
CA LYS A 86 -9.08 9.85 -2.61
C LYS A 86 -8.62 9.36 -3.98
N VAL A 87 -7.39 9.68 -4.38
CA VAL A 87 -6.83 9.20 -5.65
C VAL A 87 -6.74 7.67 -5.66
N PHE A 88 -6.23 7.08 -4.58
CA PHE A 88 -6.05 5.63 -4.48
C PHE A 88 -7.38 4.86 -4.53
N ASP A 89 -8.46 5.44 -3.98
CA ASP A 89 -9.81 4.85 -4.02
C ASP A 89 -10.52 5.05 -5.36
N LEU A 90 -10.17 6.09 -6.11
CA LEU A 90 -10.69 6.33 -7.46
C LEU A 90 -9.96 5.51 -8.54
N LEU A 91 -8.69 5.13 -8.31
CA LEU A 91 -7.90 4.37 -9.28
C LEU A 91 -8.60 3.08 -9.77
N PRO A 92 -9.17 2.22 -8.91
CA PRO A 92 -9.91 1.05 -9.37
C PRO A 92 -11.11 1.39 -10.26
N ILE A 93 -11.78 2.52 -10.03
CA ILE A 93 -12.95 2.96 -10.80
C ILE A 93 -12.49 3.42 -12.18
N VAL A 94 -11.46 4.26 -12.25
CA VAL A 94 -10.90 4.74 -13.52
C VAL A 94 -10.35 3.57 -14.34
N ILE A 95 -9.65 2.63 -13.71
CA ILE A 95 -9.14 1.43 -14.39
C ILE A 95 -10.31 0.54 -14.87
N ALA A 96 -11.39 0.42 -14.10
CA ALA A 96 -12.60 -0.32 -14.51
C ALA A 96 -13.37 0.34 -15.66
N GLU A 97 -13.34 1.67 -15.75
CA GLU A 97 -13.97 2.42 -16.85
C GLU A 97 -13.13 2.38 -18.13
N ASP A 98 -11.80 2.38 -17.99
CA ASP A 98 -10.86 2.38 -19.12
C ASP A 98 -10.53 0.95 -19.63
N SER A 99 -10.96 -0.08 -18.89
CA SER A 99 -10.79 -1.47 -19.29
C SER A 99 -11.92 -2.36 -18.79
N ALA A 100 -12.47 -3.17 -19.69
CA ALA A 100 -13.10 -4.44 -19.35
C ALA A 100 -12.15 -5.19 -18.40
N LEU A 101 -12.37 -5.06 -17.09
CA LEU A 101 -11.57 -5.76 -16.09
C LEU A 101 -11.73 -7.25 -16.36
N PRO A 102 -10.64 -8.01 -16.55
CA PRO A 102 -10.72 -9.45 -16.46
C PRO A 102 -11.23 -9.75 -15.04
N GLU A 103 -12.31 -10.52 -14.94
CA GLU A 103 -12.72 -11.09 -13.67
C GLU A 103 -11.58 -11.96 -13.14
N GLY A 104 -10.80 -11.44 -12.21
CA GLY A 104 -10.04 -12.29 -11.32
C GLY A 104 -8.94 -11.63 -10.50
N ASP A 105 -8.25 -12.48 -9.75
CA ASP A 105 -7.54 -12.14 -8.54
C ASP A 105 -6.33 -11.24 -8.81
N ILE A 106 -6.34 -10.04 -8.23
CA ILE A 106 -5.19 -9.13 -8.26
C ILE A 106 -4.17 -9.59 -7.21
N GLU A 107 -2.97 -9.96 -7.66
CA GLU A 107 -1.85 -10.30 -6.78
C GLU A 107 -0.70 -9.29 -6.89
N LEU A 108 -0.31 -8.70 -5.76
CA LEU A 108 0.91 -7.90 -5.65
C LEU A 108 2.11 -8.82 -5.41
N GLY A 109 2.99 -8.92 -6.42
CA GLY A 109 4.26 -9.63 -6.30
C GLY A 109 5.25 -8.86 -5.41
N ALA A 110 6.22 -9.58 -4.82
CA ALA A 110 7.21 -9.04 -3.88
C ALA A 110 8.09 -7.89 -4.43
N ASN A 111 8.02 -7.59 -5.73
CA ASN A 111 8.82 -6.59 -6.43
C ASN A 111 7.95 -5.46 -7.02
N GLY A 112 6.76 -5.19 -6.47
CA GLY A 112 5.83 -4.17 -7.00
C GLY A 112 5.15 -4.52 -8.33
N LYS A 113 5.34 -5.75 -8.84
CA LYS A 113 4.72 -6.21 -10.08
C LYS A 113 3.26 -6.60 -9.82
N LEU A 114 2.34 -5.86 -10.44
CA LEU A 114 0.92 -6.18 -10.48
C LEU A 114 0.70 -7.43 -11.35
N LYS A 115 0.05 -8.44 -10.79
CA LYS A 115 -0.47 -9.59 -11.55
C LYS A 115 -1.98 -9.57 -11.52
N ILE A 116 -2.61 -9.84 -12.67
CA ILE A 116 -4.04 -10.12 -12.80
C ILE A 116 -4.14 -11.52 -13.39
N ASP A 117 -4.85 -12.44 -12.74
CA ASP A 117 -5.02 -13.85 -13.18
C ASP A 117 -3.72 -14.61 -13.43
N GLY A 118 -2.73 -14.39 -12.57
CA GLY A 118 -1.40 -15.01 -12.70
C GLY A 118 -0.55 -14.43 -13.85
N LYS A 119 -1.09 -13.52 -14.68
CA LYS A 119 -0.34 -12.80 -15.71
C LYS A 119 0.23 -11.50 -15.15
N VAL A 120 1.54 -11.31 -15.34
CA VAL A 120 2.22 -10.08 -14.97
C VAL A 120 1.84 -8.99 -15.96
N ILE A 121 1.20 -7.93 -15.48
CA ILE A 121 0.97 -6.74 -16.31
C ILE A 121 2.27 -5.93 -16.28
N ARG A 122 2.96 -5.91 -17.41
CA ARG A 122 4.09 -5.01 -17.64
C ARG A 122 3.54 -3.70 -18.19
N LYS A 123 4.13 -2.59 -17.73
CA LYS A 123 3.80 -1.24 -18.20
C LYS A 123 3.90 -1.20 -19.73
N VAL A 124 2.86 -0.75 -20.41
CA VAL A 124 2.94 -0.38 -21.83
C VAL A 124 3.96 0.75 -21.91
N GLY A 125 5.18 0.43 -22.33
CA GLY A 125 6.36 1.30 -22.19
C GLY A 125 7.68 0.55 -22.04
N ASP A 126 7.66 -0.73 -21.66
CA ASP A 126 8.81 -1.64 -21.85
C ASP A 126 8.84 -2.17 -23.29
N SER A 127 8.86 -1.22 -24.23
CA SER A 127 9.41 -1.45 -25.56
C SER A 127 10.68 -0.65 -25.59
N ASN A 128 11.83 -1.31 -25.43
CA ASN A 128 13.00 -1.06 -26.26
C ASN A 128 14.07 -2.13 -26.02
N GLU A 129 14.40 -2.78 -27.14
CA GLU A 129 15.65 -3.50 -27.49
C GLU A 129 15.99 -4.82 -26.79
#